data_AF-A0A345HPP1-F1
#
_entry.id   AF-A0A345HPP1-F1
#
_cell.length_a   1.000
_cell.length_b   1.000
_cell.length_c   1.000
_cell.angle_alpha   90.00
_cell.angle_beta   90.00
_cell.angle_gamma   90.00
#
_symmetry.space_group_name_H-M   'P 1'
#
loop_
_entity.id
_entity.type
_entity.pdbx_description
1 polymer ?
#
loop_
_entity_poly.entity_id
_entity_poly.type
_entity_poly.pdbx_seq_one_letter_code
_entity_poly.pdbx_strand_id
1 'polypeptide(L)'
;MDLTDFQWQLLSYVASASVPVPDPDRGGSAADAVAGVGLDPEQVRADLPTLVWLKLVARKEGTLMVTDLGAAVAFRALYESAEERLGEIARLAAAHEEEAPRLARGVRRLAQGAL
;
A
#
# COMPACT_ATOMS: atom_id res chain seq x y z
N MET A 1 1.82 -14.28 9.93
CA MET A 1 1.31 -13.18 10.77
C MET A 1 0.86 -12.14 9.77
N ASP A 2 -0.43 -11.86 9.74
CA ASP A 2 -0.99 -10.90 8.79
C ASP A 2 -0.96 -9.51 9.42
N LEU A 3 -0.59 -8.50 8.63
CA LEU A 3 -0.67 -7.12 9.05
C LEU A 3 -2.12 -6.69 9.17
N THR A 4 -2.43 -5.83 10.14
CA THR A 4 -3.75 -5.20 10.23
C THR A 4 -3.96 -4.25 9.05
N ASP A 5 -5.22 -3.91 8.75
CA ASP A 5 -5.55 -2.94 7.70
C ASP A 5 -4.82 -1.60 7.89
N PHE A 6 -4.70 -1.15 9.14
CA PHE A 6 -3.99 0.08 9.45
C PHE A 6 -2.47 -0.06 9.25
N GLN A 7 -1.88 -1.20 9.63
CA GLN A 7 -0.46 -1.47 9.38
C GLN A 7 -0.15 -1.51 7.87
N TRP A 8 -1.07 -2.07 7.07
CA TRP A 8 -1.00 -2.02 5.61
C TRP A 8 -1.07 -0.60 5.07
N GLN A 9 -1.99 0.21 5.59
CA GLN A 9 -2.15 1.60 5.19
C GLN A 9 -0.89 2.42 5.52
N LEU A 10 -0.34 2.26 6.73
CA LEU A 10 0.89 2.92 7.17
C LEU A 10 2.10 2.48 6.33
N LEU A 11 2.26 1.18 6.07
CA LEU A 11 3.33 0.66 5.23
C LEU A 11 3.25 1.21 3.79
N SER A 12 2.05 1.21 3.21
CA SER A 12 1.81 1.73 1.85
C SER A 12 2.10 3.22 1.77
N TYR A 13 1.73 3.98 2.80
CA TYR A 13 2.03 5.40 2.88
C TYR A 13 3.55 5.65 2.91
N VAL A 14 4.28 4.97 3.81
CA VAL A 14 5.75 5.12 3.91
C VAL A 14 6.48 4.62 2.65
N ALA A 15 5.92 3.62 1.94
CA ALA A 15 6.47 3.14 0.67
C ALA A 15 6.27 4.15 -0.48
N SER A 16 5.21 4.95 -0.44
CA SER A 16 4.92 5.98 -1.46
C SER A 16 5.56 7.33 -1.16
N ALA A 17 5.81 7.65 0.11
CA ALA A 17 6.43 8.88 0.55
C ALA A 17 7.38 8.62 1.72
N SER A 18 8.66 8.99 1.56
CA SER A 18 9.57 9.07 2.71
C SER A 18 9.06 10.13 3.68
N VAL A 19 8.88 9.76 4.96
CA VAL A 19 8.24 10.64 5.95
C VAL A 19 9.32 11.28 6.81
N PRO A 20 9.52 12.61 6.75
CA PRO A 20 10.42 13.29 7.67
C PRO A 20 9.90 13.10 9.10
N VAL A 21 10.71 12.53 9.98
CA VAL A 21 10.35 12.33 11.39
C VAL A 21 11.05 13.40 12.21
N PRO A 22 10.30 14.29 12.89
CA PRO A 22 10.90 15.29 13.75
C PRO A 22 11.78 14.63 14.83
N ASP A 23 12.80 15.38 15.26
CA ASP A 23 13.83 14.90 16.17
C ASP A 23 13.22 14.45 17.51
N PRO A 24 13.43 13.19 17.96
CA PRO A 24 12.85 12.68 19.19
C PRO A 24 13.38 13.44 20.41
N ASP A 25 14.61 13.97 20.33
CA ASP A 25 15.22 14.77 21.40
C ASP A 25 14.54 16.13 21.57
N ARG A 26 13.74 16.54 20.57
CA ARG A 26 12.89 17.74 20.60
C ARG A 26 11.41 17.42 20.85
N GLY A 27 11.10 16.19 21.26
CA GLY A 27 9.74 15.74 21.55
C GLY A 27 8.87 15.46 20.30
N GLY A 28 9.46 15.41 19.11
CA GLY A 28 8.75 15.11 17.88
C GLY A 28 8.58 13.61 17.63
N SER A 29 7.38 13.18 17.24
CA SER A 29 7.08 11.80 16.89
C SER A 29 6.85 11.61 15.39
N ALA A 30 7.10 10.40 14.88
CA ALA A 30 6.64 9.99 13.55
C ALA A 30 5.12 10.08 13.43
N ALA A 31 4.39 9.93 14.54
CA ALA A 31 2.96 10.14 14.62
C ALA A 31 2.55 11.57 14.23
N ASP A 32 3.35 12.58 14.64
CA ASP A 32 3.05 13.98 14.36
C ASP A 32 3.31 14.32 12.88
N ALA A 33 4.31 13.66 12.28
CA ALA A 33 4.64 13.83 10.86
C ALA A 33 3.57 13.28 9.91
N VAL A 34 2.77 12.30 10.36
CA VAL A 34 1.74 11.67 9.52
C VAL A 34 0.33 12.20 9.77
N ALA A 35 0.13 13.01 10.82
CA ALA A 35 -1.14 13.67 11.13
C ALA A 35 -1.66 14.54 9.95
N GLY A 36 -0.74 15.16 9.20
CA GLY A 36 -1.07 15.98 8.03
C GLY A 36 -1.59 15.20 6.82
N VAL A 37 -1.54 13.86 6.84
CA VAL A 37 -1.92 13.00 5.71
C VAL A 37 -3.12 12.10 6.05
N GLY A 38 -3.85 12.44 7.12
CA GLY A 38 -5.09 11.78 7.49
C GLY A 38 -4.90 10.39 8.13
N LEU A 39 -3.68 10.04 8.54
CA LEU A 39 -3.41 8.88 9.39
C LEU A 39 -3.62 9.27 10.85
N ASP A 40 -4.28 8.39 11.62
CA ASP A 40 -4.49 8.57 13.05
C ASP A 40 -3.14 8.50 13.80
N PRO A 41 -2.67 9.60 14.43
CA PRO A 41 -1.41 9.64 15.14
C PRO A 41 -1.32 8.64 16.31
N GLU A 42 -2.43 8.37 17.00
CA GLU A 42 -2.46 7.41 18.11
C GLU A 42 -2.24 5.99 17.59
N GLN A 43 -2.94 5.64 16.50
CA GLN A 43 -2.80 4.34 15.87
C GLN A 43 -1.41 4.15 15.24
N VAL A 44 -0.81 5.20 14.67
CA VAL A 44 0.58 5.18 14.19
C VAL A 44 1.54 4.91 15.33
N ARG A 45 1.35 5.56 16.49
CA ARG A 45 2.20 5.34 17.67
C ARG A 45 2.10 3.90 18.16
N ALA A 46 0.92 3.28 18.06
CA ALA A 46 0.69 1.89 18.43
C ALA A 46 1.30 0.89 17.42
N ASP A 47 1.15 1.12 16.12
CA ASP A 47 1.50 0.15 15.07
C ASP A 47 2.93 0.28 14.52
N LEU A 48 3.52 1.48 14.57
CA LEU A 48 4.86 1.71 14.05
C LEU A 48 5.94 0.83 14.70
N PRO A 49 5.97 0.61 16.03
CA PRO A 49 6.92 -0.31 16.66
C PRO A 49 6.89 -1.72 16.07
N THR A 50 5.69 -2.21 15.73
CA THR A 50 5.51 -3.53 15.09
C THR A 50 6.13 -3.56 13.70
N LEU A 51 5.89 -2.54 12.87
CA LEU A 51 6.47 -2.46 11.52
C LEU A 51 8.01 -2.34 11.55
N VAL A 52 8.56 -1.65 12.55
CA VAL A 52 10.01 -1.55 12.78
C VAL A 52 10.58 -2.89 13.28
N TRP A 53 9.88 -3.57 14.18
CA TRP A 53 10.28 -4.90 14.68
C TRP A 53 10.31 -5.93 13.55
N LEU A 54 9.30 -5.91 12.67
CA LEU A 54 9.22 -6.73 11.46
C LEU A 54 10.22 -6.32 10.36
N LYS A 55 11.00 -5.26 10.58
CA LYS A 55 11.97 -4.71 9.60
C LYS A 55 11.35 -4.28 8.28
N LEU A 56 10.06 -3.93 8.27
CA LEU A 56 9.38 -3.41 7.08
C LEU A 56 9.63 -1.90 6.92
N VAL A 57 9.87 -1.22 8.02
CA VAL A 57 10.15 0.21 8.07
C VAL A 57 11.39 0.44 8.93
N ALA A 58 12.19 1.44 8.58
CA ALA A 58 13.35 1.86 9.33
C ALA A 58 13.41 3.39 9.46
N ARG A 59 14.04 3.86 10.53
CA ARG A 59 14.41 5.27 10.68
C ARG A 59 15.85 5.45 10.24
N LYS A 60 16.09 6.33 9.26
CA LYS A 60 17.42 6.69 8.78
C LYS A 60 17.51 8.21 8.68
N GLU A 61 18.52 8.81 9.33
CA GLU A 61 18.80 10.25 9.25
C GLU A 61 17.56 11.13 9.52
N GLY A 62 16.77 10.76 10.54
CA GLY A 62 15.56 11.50 10.88
C GLY A 62 14.40 11.30 9.90
N THR A 63 14.48 10.35 8.97
CA THR A 63 13.41 10.03 8.03
C THR A 63 12.92 8.60 8.25
N LEU A 64 11.62 8.40 8.23
CA LEU A 64 11.00 7.08 8.20
C LEU A 64 10.94 6.62 6.74
N MET A 65 11.54 5.47 6.47
CA MET A 65 11.65 4.90 5.14
C MET A 65 11.23 3.44 5.16
N VAL A 66 10.64 2.99 4.06
CA VAL A 66 10.41 1.57 3.84
C VAL A 66 11.76 0.88 3.62
N THR A 67 11.93 -0.32 4.15
CA THR A 67 13.09 -1.16 3.84
C THR A 67 12.86 -1.90 2.52
N ASP A 68 13.90 -2.55 1.97
CA ASP A 68 13.74 -3.41 0.78
C ASP A 68 12.73 -4.54 1.03
N LEU A 69 12.71 -5.10 2.25
CA LEU A 69 11.73 -6.11 2.66
C LEU A 69 10.32 -5.52 2.72
N GLY A 70 10.16 -4.34 3.33
CA GLY A 70 8.87 -3.65 3.40
C GLY A 70 8.34 -3.28 2.02
N ALA A 71 9.23 -2.86 1.11
CA ALA A 71 8.88 -2.54 -0.27
C ALA A 71 8.41 -3.80 -1.00
N ALA A 72 9.14 -4.91 -0.88
CA ALA A 72 8.73 -6.18 -1.47
C ALA A 72 7.35 -6.65 -0.96
N VAL A 73 7.11 -6.53 0.34
CA VAL A 73 5.81 -6.87 0.96
C VAL A 73 4.70 -5.95 0.45
N ALA A 74 4.92 -4.63 0.43
CA ALA A 74 3.95 -3.64 -0.05
C ALA A 74 3.61 -3.84 -1.54
N PHE A 75 4.62 -3.97 -2.40
CA PHE A 75 4.40 -4.16 -3.84
C PHE A 75 3.76 -5.49 -4.17
N ARG A 76 4.08 -6.56 -3.43
CA ARG A 76 3.40 -7.84 -3.60
C ARG A 76 1.91 -7.73 -3.29
N ALA A 77 1.55 -7.12 -2.16
CA ALA A 77 0.14 -6.94 -1.80
C ALA A 77 -0.62 -6.05 -2.81
N LEU A 78 0.04 -4.99 -3.29
CA LEU A 78 -0.52 -4.13 -4.36
C LEU A 78 -0.74 -4.92 -5.65
N TYR A 79 0.22 -5.76 -6.03
CA TYR A 79 0.12 -6.61 -7.21
C TYR A 79 -1.03 -7.62 -7.08
N GLU A 80 -1.10 -8.37 -5.97
CA GLU A 80 -2.15 -9.37 -5.73
C GLU A 80 -3.54 -8.73 -5.73
N SER A 81 -3.70 -7.57 -5.08
CA SER A 81 -4.98 -6.86 -5.07
C SER A 81 -5.36 -6.26 -6.44
N ALA A 82 -4.38 -5.81 -7.22
CA ALA A 82 -4.62 -5.37 -8.59
C ALA A 82 -5.01 -6.53 -9.50
N GLU A 83 -4.35 -7.68 -9.38
CA GLU A 83 -4.66 -8.90 -10.12
C GLU A 83 -6.10 -9.37 -9.84
N GLU A 84 -6.51 -9.40 -8.57
CA GLU A 84 -7.87 -9.76 -8.17
C GLU A 84 -8.92 -8.84 -8.81
N ARG A 85 -8.76 -7.52 -8.67
CA ARG A 85 -9.68 -6.52 -9.24
C ARG A 85 -9.73 -6.60 -10.76
N LEU A 86 -8.60 -6.78 -11.43
CA LEU A 86 -8.56 -6.96 -12.89
C LEU A 86 -9.28 -8.24 -13.31
N GLY A 87 -9.15 -9.32 -12.54
CA GLY A 87 -9.90 -10.56 -12.73
C GLY A 87 -11.42 -10.36 -12.57
N GLU A 88 -11.87 -9.58 -11.59
CA GLU A 88 -13.27 -9.21 -11.43
C GLU A 88 -13.80 -8.41 -12.61
N ILE A 89 -13.05 -7.40 -13.07
CA ILE A 89 -13.40 -6.60 -14.26
C ILE A 89 -13.52 -7.50 -15.49
N ALA A 90 -12.60 -8.44 -15.68
CA ALA A 90 -12.66 -9.39 -16.78
C ALA A 90 -13.88 -10.31 -16.70
N ARG A 91 -14.22 -10.81 -15.51
CA ARG A 91 -15.43 -11.62 -15.28
C ARG A 91 -16.71 -10.82 -15.55
N LEU A 92 -16.77 -9.58 -15.07
CA LEU A 92 -17.90 -8.69 -15.31
C LEU A 92 -18.09 -8.42 -16.80
N ALA A 93 -17.01 -8.11 -17.52
CA ALA A 93 -17.07 -7.86 -18.96
C ALA A 93 -17.51 -9.11 -19.74
N ALA A 94 -17.08 -10.31 -19.32
CA ALA A 94 -17.51 -11.57 -19.92
C ALA A 94 -18.98 -11.89 -19.64
N ALA A 95 -19.48 -11.60 -18.43
CA ALA A 95 -20.88 -11.79 -18.08
C ALA A 95 -21.83 -10.92 -18.92
N HIS A 96 -21.35 -9.77 -19.40
CA HIS A 96 -22.08 -8.83 -20.24
C HIS A 96 -21.67 -8.86 -21.73
N GLU A 97 -21.14 -9.99 -22.22
CA GLU A 97 -20.69 -10.12 -23.61
C GLU A 97 -21.85 -9.96 -24.62
N GLU A 98 -23.08 -10.34 -24.25
CA GLU A 98 -24.26 -10.18 -25.10
C GLU A 98 -24.66 -8.71 -25.28
N GLU A 99 -24.62 -7.89 -24.21
CA GLU A 99 -24.96 -6.47 -24.31
C GLU A 99 -23.82 -5.62 -24.86
N ALA A 100 -22.56 -5.99 -24.58
CA ALA A 100 -21.38 -5.19 -24.92
C ALA A 100 -20.20 -6.03 -25.48
N PRO A 101 -20.36 -6.68 -26.65
CA PRO A 101 -19.37 -7.62 -27.19
C PRO A 101 -18.01 -6.99 -27.52
N ARG A 102 -17.99 -5.72 -27.93
CA ARG A 102 -16.74 -4.98 -28.20
C ARG A 102 -15.95 -4.70 -26.92
N LEU A 103 -16.65 -4.39 -25.83
CA LEU A 103 -16.02 -4.16 -24.52
C LEU A 103 -15.44 -5.47 -23.98
N ALA A 104 -16.22 -6.55 -23.99
CA ALA A 104 -15.77 -7.87 -23.57
C ALA A 104 -14.50 -8.32 -24.33
N ARG A 105 -14.49 -8.17 -25.66
CA ARG A 105 -13.31 -8.47 -26.49
C ARG A 105 -12.13 -7.54 -26.19
N GLY A 106 -12.37 -6.26 -25.96
CA GLY A 106 -11.33 -5.28 -25.60
C GLY A 106 -10.66 -5.63 -24.26
N VAL A 107 -11.46 -5.89 -23.23
CA VAL A 107 -10.98 -6.30 -21.90
C VAL A 107 -10.20 -7.62 -21.98
N ARG A 108 -10.68 -8.60 -22.76
CA ARG A 108 -9.97 -9.87 -22.98
C ARG A 108 -8.59 -9.67 -23.62
N ARG A 109 -8.49 -8.80 -24.64
CA ARG A 109 -7.20 -8.47 -25.29
C ARG A 109 -6.25 -7.74 -24.33
N LEU A 110 -6.77 -6.78 -23.56
CA LEU A 110 -6.01 -6.08 -22.52
C LEU A 110 -5.45 -7.06 -21.49
N ALA A 111 -6.27 -7.98 -20.96
CA ALA A 111 -5.85 -8.98 -19.99
C ALA A 111 -4.78 -9.95 -20.54
N GLN A 112 -4.80 -10.22 -21.86
CA GLN A 112 -3.80 -11.05 -22.54
C GLN A 112 -2.52 -10.27 -22.92
N GLY A 113 -2.45 -8.96 -22.65
CA GLY A 113 -1.33 -8.12 -23.07
C GLY A 113 -1.24 -7.93 -24.59
N ALA A 114 -2.35 -8.14 -25.32
CA ALA A 114 -2.41 -8.15 -26.78
C ALA A 114 -3.11 -6.89 -27.35
N LEU A 115 -2.96 -5.75 -26.68
CA LEU A 115 -3.56 -4.47 -27.07
C LEU A 115 -2.90 -3.89 -28.33
#